data_AF-A0A8T3Y8R5-F1
#
_entry.id   AF-A0A8T3Y8R5-F1
#
_cell.length_a   1.000
_cell.length_b   1.000
_cell.length_c   1.000
_cell.angle_alpha   90.00
_cell.angle_beta   90.00
_cell.angle_gamma   90.00
#
_symmetry.space_group_name_H-M   'P 1'
#
loop_
_entity.id
_entity.type
_entity.pdbx_description
1 polymer ?
#
loop_
_entity_poly.entity_id
_entity_poly.type
_entity_poly.pdbx_seq_one_letter_code
_entity_poly.pdbx_strand_id
1 'polypeptide(L)' 'MTTMALGIYEHYKGNLYEVLGVARHSETLQELVVYRAPGLDQ' A
#
# COMPACT_ATOMS: atom_id res chain seq x y z
N MET A 1 -8.74 -16.05 2.66
CA MET A 1 -8.24 -14.86 1.96
C MET A 1 -7.64 -13.95 3.00
N THR A 2 -6.33 -13.70 2.95
CA THR A 2 -5.67 -12.78 3.88
C THR A 2 -5.84 -11.37 3.31
N THR A 3 -6.83 -10.64 3.80
CA THR A 3 -7.01 -9.24 3.46
C THR A 3 -5.97 -8.41 4.22
N MET A 4 -5.20 -7.59 3.51
CA MET A 4 -4.29 -6.63 4.15
C MET A 4 -5.12 -5.60 4.94
N ALA A 5 -4.78 -5.41 6.21
CA ALA A 5 -5.44 -4.41 7.04
C ALA A 5 -5.03 -2.99 6.57
N LEU A 6 -5.95 -2.05 6.71
CA LEU A 6 -5.67 -0.64 6.46
C LEU A 6 -4.88 -0.05 7.63
N GLY A 7 -4.04 0.95 7.36
CA GLY A 7 -3.32 1.69 8.40
C GLY A 7 -1.86 1.96 8.07
N ILE A 8 -1.10 2.36 9.09
CA ILE A 8 0.31 2.71 8.95
C ILE A 8 1.20 1.49 9.14
N TYR A 9 2.09 1.25 8.19
CA TYR A 9 3.07 0.18 8.19
C TYR A 9 4.48 0.77 8.15
N GLU A 10 5.39 0.20 8.95
CA GLU A 10 6.81 0.50 8.84
C GLU A 10 7.43 -0.40 7.77
N HIS A 11 7.99 0.21 6.74
CA HIS A 11 8.81 -0.50 5.77
C HIS A 11 10.14 -0.88 6.41
N TYR A 12 10.75 -1.98 5.99
CA TYR A 12 12.03 -2.46 6.55
C TYR A 12 13.19 -1.46 6.45
N LYS A 13 13.04 -0.40 5.65
CA LYS A 13 14.00 0.71 5.54
C LYS A 13 13.73 1.87 6.53
N GLY A 14 12.79 1.71 7.47
CA GLY A 14 12.44 2.71 8.48
C GLY A 14 11.44 3.79 8.05
N ASN A 15 10.95 3.75 6.80
CA ASN A 15 9.91 4.69 6.34
C ASN A 15 8.52 4.18 6.70
N LEU A 16 7.63 5.10 7.12
CA LEU A 16 6.22 4.80 7.33
C LEU A 16 5.45 4.91 6.01
N TYR A 17 4.47 4.05 5.79
CA TYR A 17 3.56 4.09 4.66
C TYR A 17 2.13 3.81 5.11
N GLU A 18 1.16 4.49 4.51
CA GLU A 18 -0.26 4.24 4.79
C GLU A 18 -0.85 3.32 3.73
N VAL A 19 -1.32 2.14 4.13
CA VAL A 19 -2.05 1.21 3.27
C VAL A 19 -3.49 1.67 3.13
N LEU A 20 -3.90 1.95 1.90
CA LEU A 20 -5.24 2.41 1.51
C LEU A 20 -6.14 1.25 1.08
N GLY A 21 -5.56 0.12 0.64
CA GLY A 21 -6.29 -1.09 0.30
C GLY A 21 -5.55 -1.97 -0.71
N VAL A 22 -6.26 -2.97 -1.23
CA VAL A 22 -5.80 -3.86 -2.31
C VAL A 22 -6.59 -3.54 -3.57
N ALA A 23 -5.90 -3.38 -4.70
CA ALA A 23 -6.49 -3.16 -6.00
C ALA A 23 -6.00 -4.21 -7.00
N ARG A 24 -6.77 -4.43 -8.07
CA ARG A 24 -6.38 -5.32 -9.17
C ARG A 24 -5.76 -4.50 -10.30
N HIS A 25 -4.53 -4.82 -10.67
CA HIS A 25 -3.88 -4.22 -11.83
C HIS A 25 -4.63 -4.61 -13.11
N SER A 26 -5.07 -3.64 -13.92
CA SER A 26 -5.97 -3.93 -15.05
C SER A 26 -5.32 -4.72 -16.17
N GLU A 27 -4.01 -4.55 -16.39
CA GLU A 27 -3.29 -5.20 -17.49
C GLU A 27 -2.88 -6.63 -17.13
N THR A 28 -2.46 -6.86 -15.88
CA THR A 28 -1.93 -8.17 -15.45
C THR A 28 -2.87 -8.96 -14.55
N LEU A 29 -3.97 -8.35 -14.11
CA LEU A 29 -4.94 -8.89 -13.15
C LEU A 29 -4.36 -9.26 -11.78
N GLN A 30 -3.16 -8.80 -11.46
CA GLN A 30 -2.50 -9.05 -10.18
C GLN A 30 -3.07 -8.19 -9.06
N GLU A 31 -3.14 -8.75 -7.85
CA GLU A 31 -3.49 -8.02 -6.64
C GLU A 31 -2.27 -7.23 -6.15
N LEU A 32 -2.43 -5.92 -5.98
CA LEU A 32 -1.39 -5.00 -5.52
C LEU A 32 -1.90 -4.19 -4.32
N VAL A 33 -1.00 -3.88 -3.39
CA VAL A 33 -1.28 -2.97 -2.28
C VAL A 33 -1.14 -1.54 -2.74
N VAL A 34 -2.19 -0.74 -2.54
CA VAL A 34 -2.18 0.70 -2.78
C VAL A 34 -1.79 1.40 -1.48
N TYR A 35 -0.76 2.24 -1.53
CA TYR A 35 -0.24 2.93 -0.36
C TYR A 35 0.13 4.40 -0.65
N ARG A 36 0.16 5.23 0.40
CA ARG A 36 0.66 6.60 0.39
C ARG A 36 2.00 6.69 1.11
N ALA A 37 2.98 7.32 0.48
CA ALA A 37 4.25 7.68 1.11
C ALA A 37 4.14 9.05 1.79
N PRO A 38 4.72 9.24 2.98
CA PRO A 38 4.79 10.54 3.62
C PRO A 38 5.68 11.48 2.79
N GLY A 39 5.15 12.63 2.36
CA GLY A 39 5.93 13.68 1.71
C GLY A 39 5.79 13.80 0.19
N LEU A 40 4.86 13.08 -0.43
CA LEU A 40 4.44 13.34 -1.82
C LEU A 40 3.30 14.38 -1.90
N ASP A 41 3.00 15.03 -0.77
CA ASP A 41 1.93 16.04 -0.62
C ASP A 41 2.42 17.47 -0.93
N GLN A 42 3.55 17.65 -1.64
CA GLN A 42 4.11 18.95 -2.03
C GLN A 42 3.90 19.25 -3.52
#